data_AF-A0A3G1B214-F1
#
_entry.id   AF-A0A3G1B214-F1
#
_cell.length_a   1.000
_cell.length_b   1.000
_cell.length_c   1.000
_cell.angle_alpha   90.00
_cell.angle_beta   90.00
_cell.angle_gamma   90.00
#
_symmetry.space_group_name_H-M   'P 1'
#
loop_
_entity.id
_entity.type
_entity.pdbx_description
1 polymer ?
#
loop_
_entity_poly.entity_id
_entity_poly.type
_entity_poly.pdbx_seq_one_letter_code
_entity_poly.pdbx_strand_id
1 'polypeptide(L)' 'MKILYLLFPLALLLVHSAAGSSMGPTNKKQCENANGFCGFLKCSFPYVISGKCSRFYFCCKK' A
#
# COMPACT_ATOMS: atom_id res chain seq x y z
N MET A 1 8.26 -40.19 -7.18
CA MET A 1 9.01 -39.01 -6.70
C MET A 1 8.90 -37.85 -7.70
N LYS A 2 7.79 -37.11 -7.71
CA LYS A 2 7.59 -35.96 -8.62
C LYS A 2 6.53 -34.95 -8.13
N ILE A 3 6.18 -35.01 -6.85
CA ILE A 3 5.15 -34.13 -6.23
C ILE A 3 5.79 -32.99 -5.43
N LEU A 4 7.03 -33.17 -4.95
CA LEU A 4 7.74 -32.14 -4.18
C LEU A 4 8.01 -30.85 -4.99
N TYR A 5 8.18 -30.97 -6.32
CA TYR A 5 8.53 -29.84 -7.19
C TYR A 5 7.35 -28.94 -7.57
N LEU A 6 6.10 -29.32 -7.26
CA LEU A 6 4.91 -28.50 -7.50
C LEU A 6 4.56 -27.56 -6.34
N LEU A 7 5.05 -27.83 -5.13
CA LEU A 7 4.82 -26.97 -3.97
C LEU A 7 5.59 -25.64 -4.02
N PHE A 8 6.79 -25.66 -4.61
CA PHE A 8 7.67 -24.51 -4.68
C PHE A 8 7.11 -23.32 -5.50
N PRO A 9 6.54 -23.51 -6.71
CA PRO A 9 5.98 -22.39 -7.48
C PRO A 9 4.73 -21.78 -6.84
N LEU A 10 3.93 -22.55 -6.10
CA LEU A 10 2.76 -22.02 -5.38
C LEU A 10 3.15 -21.03 -4.28
N ALA A 11 4.23 -21.33 -3.54
CA ALA A 11 4.71 -20.45 -2.47
C ALA A 11 5.22 -19.09 -2.99
N LEU A 12 5.90 -19.09 -4.15
CA LEU A 12 6.40 -17.86 -4.76
C LEU A 12 5.28 -16.96 -5.31
N LEU A 13 4.20 -17.54 -5.83
CA LEU A 13 3.02 -16.80 -6.30
C LEU A 13 2.27 -16.09 -5.16
N LEU A 14 2.22 -16.71 -3.97
CA LEU A 14 1.59 -16.11 -2.79
C LEU A 14 2.37 -14.89 -2.27
N VAL A 15 3.71 -14.92 -2.32
CA VAL A 15 4.55 -13.78 -1.92
C VAL A 15 4.36 -12.57 -2.84
N HIS A 16 4.21 -12.78 -4.15
CA HIS A 16 3.99 -11.66 -5.08
C HIS A 16 2.62 -10.99 -4.89
N SER A 17 1.60 -11.75 -4.49
CA SER A 17 0.25 -11.23 -4.27
C SER A 17 0.15 -10.30 -3.04
N ALA A 18 1.09 -10.39 -2.10
CA ALA A 18 1.18 -9.49 -0.94
C ALA A 18 1.98 -8.20 -1.20
N ALA A 19 2.78 -8.16 -2.27
CA ALA A 19 3.65 -7.02 -2.61
C ALA A 19 2.92 -5.88 -3.35
N GLY A 20 1.62 -6.02 -3.64
CA GLY A 20 0.74 -4.92 -4.07
C GLY A 20 0.37 -3.95 -2.94
N SER A 21 0.97 -4.10 -1.76
CA SER A 21 0.74 -3.25 -0.59
C SER A 21 1.49 -1.93 -0.74
N SER A 22 0.94 -1.04 -1.56
CA SER A 22 1.19 0.40 -1.62
C SER A 22 2.55 0.87 -1.08
N MET A 23 3.51 1.17 -1.97
CA MET A 23 4.79 1.84 -1.65
C MET A 23 4.62 3.28 -1.09
N GLY A 24 3.42 3.63 -0.63
CA GLY A 24 3.06 4.91 -0.07
C GLY A 24 3.13 4.93 1.46
N PRO A 25 3.08 6.12 2.08
CA PRO A 25 2.97 6.27 3.53
C PRO A 25 1.83 5.41 4.06
N THR A 26 2.11 4.54 5.04
CA THR A 26 1.13 3.61 5.64
C THR A 26 0.56 4.11 6.97
N ASN A 27 1.02 5.27 7.43
CA ASN A 27 0.65 5.85 8.72
C ASN A 27 0.61 7.37 8.59
N LYS A 28 -0.21 8.01 9.42
CA LYS A 28 -0.31 9.47 9.53
C LYS A 28 1.07 10.14 9.64
N LYS A 29 1.93 9.65 10.53
CA LYS A 29 3.25 10.24 10.79
C LYS A 29 4.19 10.21 9.56
N GLN A 30 4.13 9.16 8.74
CA GLN A 30 4.88 9.10 7.48
C GLN A 30 4.30 10.08 6.46
N CYS A 31 2.97 10.19 6.39
CA CYS A 31 2.30 11.13 5.50
C CYS A 31 2.68 12.58 5.82
N GLU A 32 2.65 12.94 7.10
CA GLU A 32 3.03 14.27 7.58
C GLU A 32 4.53 14.55 7.31
N ASN A 33 5.42 13.57 7.55
CA ASN A 33 6.84 13.70 7.22
C ASN A 33 7.10 13.87 5.71
N ALA A 34 6.22 13.33 4.87
CA ALA A 34 6.27 13.49 3.43
C ALA A 34 5.67 14.81 2.92
N ASN A 35 5.36 15.76 3.82
CA ASN A 35 4.63 17.01 3.55
C ASN A 35 3.22 16.78 2.97
N GLY A 36 2.58 15.68 3.36
CA GLY A 36 1.19 15.37 3.03
C GLY A 36 0.26 15.48 4.25
N PHE A 37 -1.02 15.24 4.03
CA PHE A 37 -2.05 15.20 5.09
C PHE A 37 -3.00 14.02 4.90
N CYS A 38 -3.73 13.64 5.94
CA CYS A 38 -4.70 12.54 5.85
C CYS A 38 -6.09 13.06 5.44
N GLY A 39 -6.54 12.70 4.24
CA GLY A 39 -7.89 13.00 3.73
C GLY A 39 -8.87 11.84 3.92
N PHE A 40 -10.13 12.13 4.20
CA PHE A 40 -11.18 11.12 4.39
C PHE A 40 -11.77 10.66 3.05
N LEU A 41 -11.70 9.35 2.76
CA LEU A 41 -12.16 8.65 1.55
C LEU A 41 -11.54 9.09 0.21
N LYS A 42 -11.23 10.38 0.04
CA LYS A 42 -10.62 10.96 -1.15
C LYS A 42 -9.72 12.14 -0.78
N CYS A 43 -8.86 12.52 -1.72
CA CYS A 43 -8.11 13.76 -1.65
C CYS A 43 -8.84 14.86 -2.40
N SER A 44 -8.83 16.08 -1.87
CA SER A 44 -9.32 17.25 -2.60
C SER A 44 -8.36 17.59 -3.73
N PHE A 45 -8.86 17.99 -4.89
CA PHE A 45 -8.01 18.53 -5.95
C PHE A 45 -7.28 19.80 -5.44
N PRO A 46 -5.97 19.97 -5.67
CA PRO A 46 -5.08 19.26 -6.59
C PRO A 46 -4.26 18.10 -5.97
N TYR A 47 -4.64 17.61 -4.79
CA TYR A 47 -3.87 16.58 -4.08
C TYR A 47 -4.22 15.17 -4.57
N VAL A 48 -3.19 14.34 -4.76
CA VAL A 48 -3.29 12.94 -5.17
C VAL A 48 -3.09 11.99 -3.99
N ILE A 49 -3.63 10.78 -4.12
CA ILE A 49 -3.46 9.72 -3.11
C ILE A 49 -2.05 9.17 -3.24
N SER A 50 -1.21 9.49 -2.26
CA SER A 50 0.18 9.01 -2.17
C SER A 50 0.33 7.80 -1.25
N GLY A 51 -0.68 7.47 -0.44
CA GLY A 51 -0.65 6.36 0.51
C GLY A 51 -1.91 6.26 1.36
N LYS A 52 -1.81 5.62 2.52
CA LYS A 52 -2.93 5.38 3.44
C LYS A 52 -2.56 5.77 4.87
N CYS A 53 -3.42 6.52 5.54
CA CYS A 53 -3.23 6.87 6.94
C CYS A 53 -3.97 5.91 7.88
N SER A 54 -5.13 5.40 7.45
CA SER A 54 -6.00 4.49 8.21
C SER A 54 -6.97 3.77 7.27
N ARG A 55 -7.96 3.03 7.78
CA ARG A 55 -8.91 2.26 6.96
C ARG A 55 -9.66 3.13 5.94
N PHE A 56 -10.11 4.30 6.37
CA PHE A 56 -10.89 5.26 5.56
C PHE A 56 -10.15 6.56 5.25
N TYR A 57 -8.90 6.70 5.69
CA TYR A 57 -8.10 7.91 5.49
C TYR A 57 -6.93 7.62 4.56
N PHE A 58 -6.77 8.44 3.53
CA PHE A 58 -5.70 8.36 2.56
C PHE A 58 -4.66 9.46 2.81
N CYS A 59 -3.40 9.17 2.53
CA CYS A 59 -2.37 10.19 2.52
C CYS A 59 -2.48 11.00 1.22
N CYS A 60 -2.78 12.27 1.35
CA CYS A 60 -2.95 13.24 0.27
C CYS A 60 -1.72 14.12 0.17
N LYS A 61 -1.13 14.18 -1.03
CA LYS A 61 0.04 14.98 -1.33
C LYS A 61 -0.14 15.66 -2.69
N LYS A 62 0.42 16.85 -2.88
CA LYS A 62 0.37 17.56 -4.16
C LYS A 62 1.28 16.89 -5.19
#